data_AF-A0A0J1CR71-F1
#
_entry.id   AF-A0A0J1CR71-F1
#
_cell.length_a   1.000
_cell.length_b   1.000
_cell.length_c   1.000
_cell.angle_alpha   90.00
_cell.angle_beta   90.00
_cell.angle_gamma   90.00
#
_symmetry.space_group_name_H-M   'P 1'
#
loop_
_entity.id
_entity.type
_entity.pdbx_description
1 polymer ?
#
loop_
_entity_poly.entity_id
_entity_poly.type
_entity_poly.pdbx_seq_one_letter_code
_entity_poly.pdbx_strand_id
1 'polypeptide(L)'
;AAGVPPRLQVVRYRLTDGRVVRFASPPLGNVGEVRRALSAGDSDSADGWSAIPLMGGVSVFATRAYVPKVGWTTRMGDVTAQITQNDNNLKVPQLGNAPLPRAVTGIQIAVGAQNLALPITRVFLIGE
;
A
#
# COMPACT_ATOMS: atom_id res chain seq x y z
N ALA A 1 -10.74 -2.19 22.00
CA ALA A 1 -10.60 -3.03 23.21
C ALA A 1 -9.20 -3.62 23.23
N ALA A 2 -8.47 -3.53 24.35
CA ALA A 2 -7.18 -4.19 24.53
C ALA A 2 -7.38 -5.71 24.57
N GLY A 3 -6.47 -6.47 23.92
CA GLY A 3 -6.50 -7.94 23.94
C GLY A 3 -7.09 -8.63 22.71
N VAL A 4 -7.60 -7.89 21.72
CA VAL A 4 -7.94 -8.47 20.40
C VAL A 4 -6.74 -8.28 19.47
N PRO A 5 -6.24 -9.34 18.79
CA PRO A 5 -5.15 -9.19 17.84
C PRO A 5 -5.50 -8.11 16.80
N PRO A 6 -4.55 -7.24 16.43
CA PRO A 6 -4.81 -6.17 15.48
C PRO A 6 -5.35 -6.77 14.18
N ARG A 7 -6.56 -6.35 13.81
CA ARG A 7 -7.24 -6.82 12.61
C ARG A 7 -6.65 -6.12 11.39
N LEU A 8 -6.43 -6.87 10.33
CA LEU A 8 -5.91 -6.32 9.07
C LEU A 8 -6.92 -5.31 8.49
N GLN A 9 -6.42 -4.27 7.82
CA GLN A 9 -7.23 -3.34 7.05
C GLN A 9 -6.56 -3.09 5.70
N VAL A 10 -7.38 -2.88 4.67
CA VAL A 10 -6.91 -2.34 3.40
C VAL A 10 -7.04 -0.82 3.48
N VAL A 11 -5.95 -0.11 3.20
CA VAL A 11 -5.90 1.36 3.15
C VAL A 11 -5.51 1.79 1.76
N ARG A 12 -6.18 2.83 1.26
CA ARG A 12 -5.91 3.44 -0.05
C ARG A 12 -5.74 4.94 0.11
N TYR A 13 -4.80 5.52 -0.62
CA TYR A 13 -4.62 6.96 -0.70
C TYR A 13 -4.84 7.39 -2.14
N ARG A 14 -5.70 8.37 -2.36
CA ARG A 14 -6.01 8.89 -3.70
C ARG A 14 -6.01 10.41 -3.71
N LEU A 15 -5.70 10.97 -4.87
CA LEU A 15 -5.93 12.38 -5.16
C LEU A 15 -7.32 12.51 -5.80
N THR A 16 -8.26 13.12 -5.07
CA THR A 16 -9.64 13.36 -5.50
C THR A 16 -9.92 14.85 -5.37
N ASP A 17 -10.30 15.52 -6.46
CA ASP A 17 -10.61 16.96 -6.49
C ASP A 17 -9.56 17.85 -5.79
N GLY A 18 -8.28 17.59 -6.08
CA GLY A 18 -7.16 18.34 -5.50
C GLY A 18 -6.93 18.06 -4.01
N ARG A 19 -7.52 17.00 -3.45
CA ARG A 19 -7.33 16.55 -2.07
C ARG A 19 -6.80 15.13 -2.01
N VAL A 20 -5.79 14.90 -1.19
CA VAL A 20 -5.39 13.55 -0.82
C VAL A 20 -6.41 13.02 0.19
N VAL A 21 -7.10 11.94 -0.15
CA VAL A 21 -8.08 11.26 0.69
C VAL A 21 -7.55 9.89 1.08
N ARG A 22 -7.64 9.56 2.37
CA ARG A 22 -7.36 8.22 2.89
C ARG A 22 -8.65 7.44 3.02
N PHE A 23 -8.74 6.32 2.32
CA PHE A 23 -9.81 5.35 2.45
C PHE A 23 -9.33 4.16 3.27
N ALA A 24 -10.16 3.63 4.16
CA ALA A 24 -9.85 2.44 4.93
C ALA A 24 -11.05 1.52 5.07
N SER A 25 -10.83 0.23 4.80
CA SER A 25 -11.83 -0.82 4.98
C SER A 25 -12.20 -1.00 6.45
N PRO A 26 -13.36 -1.61 6.76
CA PRO A 26 -13.59 -2.22 8.07
C PRO A 26 -12.45 -3.18 8.45
N PRO A 27 -12.26 -3.45 9.74
CA PRO A 27 -11.34 -4.50 10.21
C PRO A 27 -11.66 -5.87 9.59
N LEU A 28 -10.66 -6.51 9.01
CA LEU A 28 -10.76 -7.77 8.26
C LEU A 28 -10.27 -8.94 9.13
N GLY A 29 -11.07 -9.99 9.21
CA GLY A 29 -10.83 -11.17 10.05
C GLY A 29 -10.35 -12.42 9.29
N ASN A 30 -10.48 -12.47 7.95
CA ASN A 30 -10.06 -13.63 7.16
C ASN A 30 -9.58 -13.26 5.75
N VAL A 31 -8.95 -14.24 5.08
CA VAL A 31 -8.38 -14.07 3.73
C VAL A 31 -9.42 -13.74 2.66
N GLY A 32 -10.66 -14.24 2.80
CA GLY A 32 -11.74 -13.94 1.86
C GLY A 32 -12.15 -12.47 1.91
N GLU A 33 -12.24 -11.91 3.12
CA GLU A 33 -12.47 -10.48 3.35
C GLU A 33 -11.32 -9.63 2.82
N VAL A 34 -10.06 -10.05 3.01
CA VAL A 34 -8.89 -9.36 2.43
C VAL A 34 -8.95 -9.35 0.91
N ARG A 35 -9.20 -10.51 0.27
CA ARG A 35 -9.32 -10.59 -1.20
C ARG A 35 -10.44 -9.70 -1.71
N ARG A 36 -11.60 -9.71 -1.05
CA ARG A 36 -12.74 -8.85 -1.40
C ARG A 36 -12.41 -7.36 -1.25
N ALA A 37 -11.76 -6.98 -0.16
CA ALA A 37 -11.36 -5.61 0.09
C ALA A 37 -10.31 -5.12 -0.93
N LEU A 38 -9.36 -5.98 -1.32
CA LEU A 38 -8.39 -5.68 -2.38
C LEU A 38 -9.05 -5.60 -3.77
N SER A 39 -10.02 -6.48 -4.07
CA SER A 39 -10.72 -6.53 -5.35
C SER A 39 -11.81 -5.48 -5.52
N ALA A 40 -12.22 -4.78 -4.45
CA ALA A 40 -13.26 -3.76 -4.47
C ALA A 40 -12.94 -2.53 -5.38
N GLY A 41 -11.88 -2.58 -6.18
CA GLY A 41 -11.58 -1.60 -7.23
C GLY A 41 -11.55 -0.14 -6.78
N ASP A 42 -11.89 0.75 -7.70
CA ASP A 42 -11.97 2.18 -7.45
C ASP A 42 -13.29 2.66 -6.82
N SER A 43 -14.22 1.75 -6.49
CA SER A 43 -15.45 2.16 -5.80
C SER A 43 -15.12 2.64 -4.37
N ASP A 44 -14.98 3.95 -4.22
CA ASP A 44 -14.79 4.71 -2.97
C ASP A 44 -15.98 4.57 -1.99
N SER A 45 -16.97 3.76 -2.35
CA SER A 45 -18.27 3.64 -1.71
C SER A 45 -18.65 2.19 -1.35
N ALA A 46 -17.68 1.27 -1.24
CA ALA A 46 -17.98 -0.06 -0.73
C ALA A 46 -18.46 0.04 0.73
N ASP A 47 -19.55 -0.65 1.07
CA ASP A 47 -20.19 -0.58 2.38
C ASP A 47 -19.19 -0.68 3.54
N GLY A 48 -19.21 0.32 4.42
CA GLY A 48 -18.40 0.37 5.63
C GLY A 48 -16.96 0.91 5.46
N TRP A 49 -16.52 1.27 4.25
CA TRP A 49 -15.26 2.01 4.11
C TRP A 49 -15.37 3.41 4.70
N SER A 50 -14.32 3.84 5.40
CA SER A 50 -14.18 5.20 5.91
C SER A 50 -13.34 6.02 4.94
N ALA A 51 -13.66 7.31 4.79
CA ALA A 51 -12.91 8.25 3.96
C ALA A 51 -12.55 9.49 4.79
N ILE A 52 -11.25 9.81 4.85
CA ILE A 52 -10.72 10.96 5.60
C ILE A 52 -9.93 11.85 4.64
N PRO A 53 -10.40 13.07 4.34
CA PRO A 53 -9.61 14.03 3.60
C PRO A 53 -8.40 14.47 4.45
N LEU A 54 -7.21 14.51 3.84
CA LEU A 54 -5.96 14.83 4.53
C LEU A 54 -5.45 16.22 4.14
N MET A 55 -4.91 16.37 2.94
CA MET A 55 -4.30 17.61 2.45
C MET A 55 -5.04 18.07 1.19
N GLY A 56 -5.41 19.35 1.13
CA GLY A 56 -6.00 19.98 -0.05
C GLY A 56 -5.01 20.87 -0.81
N GLY A 57 -5.42 21.28 -2.01
CA GLY A 57 -4.59 22.09 -2.92
C GLY A 57 -3.47 21.28 -3.59
N VAL A 58 -3.55 19.95 -3.54
CA VAL A 58 -2.55 19.03 -4.09
C VAL A 58 -2.75 18.93 -5.60
N SER A 59 -1.71 19.28 -6.35
CA SER A 59 -1.66 19.16 -7.82
C SER A 59 -0.86 17.94 -8.27
N VAL A 60 0.06 17.46 -7.43
CA VAL A 60 0.89 16.29 -7.71
C VAL A 60 0.85 15.34 -6.53
N PHE A 61 0.47 14.09 -6.77
CA PHE A 61 0.56 13.00 -5.81
C PHE A 61 1.15 11.78 -6.51
N ALA A 62 2.45 11.55 -6.31
CA ALA A 62 3.19 10.49 -7.01
C ALA A 62 3.82 9.52 -6.01
N THR A 63 3.73 8.23 -6.32
CA THR A 63 4.22 7.16 -5.45
C THR A 63 5.10 6.19 -6.23
N ARG A 64 6.19 5.74 -5.62
CA ARG A 64 7.06 4.67 -6.15
C ARG A 64 7.30 3.63 -5.06
N ALA A 65 7.38 2.37 -5.47
CA ALA A 65 7.77 1.27 -4.61
C ALA A 65 9.23 0.90 -4.88
N TYR A 66 9.99 0.56 -3.84
CA TYR A 66 11.31 -0.05 -3.98
C TYR A 66 11.15 -1.56 -3.95
N VAL A 67 11.42 -2.20 -5.10
CA VAL A 67 11.41 -3.66 -5.24
C VAL A 67 12.87 -4.14 -5.23
N PRO A 68 13.24 -5.09 -4.35
CA PRO A 68 14.60 -5.64 -4.33
C PRO A 68 15.06 -6.10 -5.72
N LYS A 69 16.31 -5.81 -6.09
CA LYS A 69 16.93 -6.10 -7.40
C LYS A 69 16.36 -5.33 -8.61
N VAL A 70 15.21 -4.65 -8.49
CA VAL A 70 14.64 -3.77 -9.53
C VAL A 70 14.91 -2.30 -9.23
N GLY A 71 14.87 -1.92 -7.95
CA GLY A 71 14.99 -0.52 -7.51
C GLY A 71 13.63 0.18 -7.42
N TRP A 72 13.63 1.52 -7.55
CA TRP A 72 12.42 2.33 -7.52
C TRP A 72 11.59 2.16 -8.79
N THR A 73 10.34 1.74 -8.66
CA THR A 73 9.42 1.50 -9.77
C THR A 73 8.02 2.04 -9.48
N THR A 74 7.31 2.43 -10.53
CA THR A 74 5.86 2.71 -10.52
C THR A 74 5.06 1.56 -11.12
N ARG A 75 5.73 0.53 -11.67
CA ARG A 75 5.09 -0.57 -12.38
C ARG A 75 4.68 -1.65 -11.38
N MET A 76 3.37 -1.84 -11.22
CA MET A 76 2.84 -2.90 -10.37
C MET A 76 3.23 -4.31 -10.84
N GLY A 77 3.52 -4.49 -12.14
CA GLY A 77 4.03 -5.77 -12.66
C GLY A 77 5.34 -6.22 -12.01
N ASP A 78 6.24 -5.28 -11.69
CA ASP A 78 7.51 -5.59 -11.00
C ASP A 78 7.23 -6.11 -9.58
N VAL A 79 6.27 -5.49 -8.89
CA VAL A 79 5.83 -5.90 -7.55
C VAL A 79 5.19 -7.29 -7.59
N THR A 80 4.27 -7.53 -8.53
CA THR A 80 3.58 -8.82 -8.71
C THR A 80 4.57 -9.94 -9.05
N ALA A 81 5.57 -9.66 -9.89
CA ALA A 81 6.63 -10.61 -10.23
C ALA A 81 7.45 -10.98 -8.97
N GLN A 82 7.81 -10.00 -8.15
CA GLN A 82 8.55 -10.26 -6.91
C GLN A 82 7.72 -11.06 -5.89
N ILE A 83 6.42 -10.77 -5.73
CA ILE A 83 5.51 -11.57 -4.90
C ILE A 83 5.52 -13.04 -5.38
N THR A 84 5.32 -13.24 -6.68
CA THR A 84 5.28 -14.58 -7.28
C THR A 84 6.59 -15.35 -7.07
N GLN A 85 7.74 -14.66 -7.20
CA GLN A 85 9.04 -15.25 -6.94
C GLN A 85 9.17 -15.68 -5.47
N ASN A 86 8.78 -14.82 -4.53
CA ASN A 86 8.87 -15.08 -3.10
C ASN A 86 7.98 -16.28 -2.70
N ASP A 87 6.76 -16.34 -3.23
CA ASP A 87 5.83 -17.46 -3.00
C ASP A 87 6.36 -18.79 -3.55
N ASN A 88 7.04 -18.77 -4.71
CA ASN A 88 7.64 -19.98 -5.28
C ASN A 88 8.84 -20.47 -4.46
N ASN A 89 9.60 -19.57 -3.82
CA ASN A 89 10.74 -19.95 -2.97
C ASN A 89 10.30 -20.72 -1.73
N LEU A 90 9.07 -20.52 -1.24
CA LEU A 90 8.52 -21.33 -0.14
C LEU A 90 8.40 -22.81 -0.46
N LYS A 91 8.27 -23.16 -1.74
CA LYS A 91 8.15 -24.54 -2.19
C LYS A 91 9.51 -25.26 -2.24
N VAL A 92 10.61 -24.54 -2.03
CA VAL A 92 11.96 -25.08 -2.00
C VAL A 92 12.34 -25.41 -0.55
N PRO A 93 12.60 -26.68 -0.19
CA PRO A 93 12.80 -27.11 1.20
C PRO A 93 13.88 -26.35 1.97
N GLN A 94 14.92 -25.88 1.28
CA GLN A 94 16.03 -25.11 1.89
C GLN A 94 15.69 -23.64 2.14
N LEU A 95 14.71 -23.07 1.41
CA LEU A 95 14.29 -21.66 1.51
C LEU A 95 12.98 -21.50 2.29
N GLY A 96 12.19 -22.57 2.43
CA GLY A 96 10.90 -22.55 3.15
C GLY A 96 10.98 -22.32 4.66
N ASN A 97 12.18 -22.43 5.26
CA ASN A 97 12.40 -22.21 6.69
C ASN A 97 12.81 -20.76 7.04
N ALA A 98 13.08 -19.91 6.04
CA ALA A 98 13.42 -18.51 6.25
C ALA A 98 12.14 -17.63 6.19
N PRO A 99 12.12 -16.47 6.88
CA PRO A 99 11.05 -15.50 6.68
C PRO A 99 10.91 -15.13 5.21
N LEU A 100 9.67 -15.06 4.71
CA LEU A 100 9.41 -14.59 3.35
C LEU A 100 9.98 -13.18 3.17
N PRO A 101 10.89 -12.96 2.22
CA PRO A 101 11.32 -11.61 1.92
C PRO A 101 10.11 -10.79 1.47
N ARG A 102 10.08 -9.51 1.83
CA ARG A 102 9.05 -8.59 1.36
C ARG A 102 9.26 -8.31 -0.13
N ALA A 103 8.17 -8.24 -0.89
CA ALA A 103 8.22 -7.86 -2.30
C ALA A 103 8.54 -6.37 -2.51
N VAL A 104 8.19 -5.53 -1.53
CA VAL A 104 8.49 -4.11 -1.47
C VAL A 104 9.12 -3.82 -0.12
N THR A 105 10.27 -3.13 -0.11
CA THR A 105 10.98 -2.77 1.13
C THR A 105 10.97 -1.26 1.40
N GLY A 106 10.49 -0.45 0.45
CA GLY A 106 10.34 0.98 0.63
C GLY A 106 9.24 1.58 -0.22
N ILE A 107 8.67 2.68 0.25
CA ILE A 107 7.71 3.50 -0.49
C ILE A 107 8.21 4.94 -0.47
N GLN A 108 8.28 5.56 -1.65
CA GLN A 108 8.48 6.98 -1.80
C GLN A 108 7.16 7.63 -2.15
N ILE A 109 6.84 8.73 -1.48
CA ILE A 109 5.67 9.57 -1.74
C ILE A 109 6.18 10.99 -2.01
N ALA A 110 5.78 11.55 -3.15
CA ALA A 110 6.04 12.93 -3.53
C ALA A 110 4.71 13.69 -3.65
N VAL A 111 4.64 14.86 -3.00
CA VAL A 111 3.47 15.74 -2.96
C VAL A 111 3.86 17.13 -3.43
N GLY A 112 3.14 17.65 -4.42
CA GLY A 112 3.17 19.05 -4.83
C GLY A 112 1.80 19.68 -4.60
N ALA A 113 1.77 20.86 -3.96
CA ALA A 113 0.53 21.55 -3.64
C ALA A 113 0.73 23.07 -3.67
N GLN A 114 -0.33 23.84 -3.96
CA GLN A 114 -0.26 25.31 -4.09
C GLN A 114 0.13 26.01 -2.79
N ASN A 115 -0.18 25.39 -1.65
CA ASN A 115 0.15 25.89 -0.32
C ASN A 115 1.54 25.44 0.18
N LEU A 116 2.32 24.74 -0.66
CA LEU A 116 3.69 24.34 -0.34
C LEU A 116 4.68 25.27 -1.06
N ALA A 117 5.64 25.81 -0.32
CA ALA A 117 6.73 26.60 -0.91
C ALA A 117 7.61 25.75 -1.84
N LEU A 118 7.80 24.47 -1.53
CA LEU A 118 8.52 23.48 -2.32
C LEU A 118 7.82 22.11 -2.24
N PRO A 119 7.89 21.26 -3.28
CA PRO A 119 7.38 19.89 -3.22
C PRO A 119 8.00 19.09 -2.07
N ILE A 120 7.20 18.24 -1.44
CA ILE A 120 7.62 17.37 -0.33
C ILE A 120 7.82 15.95 -0.84
N THR A 121 8.99 15.38 -0.59
CA THR A 121 9.26 13.96 -0.81
C THR A 121 9.54 13.27 0.54
N ARG A 122 8.92 12.11 0.76
CA ARG A 122 9.16 11.25 1.92
C ARG A 122 9.40 9.82 1.46
N VAL A 123 10.32 9.15 2.14
CA VAL A 123 10.63 7.73 1.94
C VAL A 123 10.35 7.00 3.25
N PHE A 124 9.57 5.93 3.17
CA PHE A 124 9.23 5.06 4.28
C PHE A 124 9.80 3.68 4.01
N LEU A 125 10.48 3.10 4.99
CA LEU A 125 10.85 1.69 4.98
C LEU A 125 9.62 0.86 5.38
N ILE A 126 9.40 -0.25 4.68
CA ILE A 126 8.36 -1.21 5.07
C ILE A 126 9.01 -2.22 6.02
N GLY A 127 8.42 -2.41 7.20
CA GLY A 127 8.97 -3.26 8.26
C GLY A 127 9.14 -4.74 7.89
N GLU A 128 9.96 -5.43 8.68
CA GLU A 128 10.20 -6.89 8.61
C GLU A 128 9.07 -7.68 9.29
#